data_AF-A0A060XWX6-F1
#
_entry.id   AF-A0A060XWX6-F1
#
_cell.length_a   1.000
_cell.length_b   1.000
_cell.length_c   1.000
_cell.angle_alpha   90.00
_cell.angle_beta   90.00
_cell.angle_gamma   90.00
#
_symmetry.space_group_name_H-M   'P 1'
#
loop_
_entity.id
_entity.type
_entity.pdbx_description
1 polymer ?
#
loop_
_entity_poly.entity_id
_entity_poly.type
_entity_poly.pdbx_seq_one_letter_code
_entity_poly.pdbx_strand_id
1 'polypeptide(L)'
;MVGLFKDIIHRIAPCDEAYWKTLSQVLQTLNQKLAAIAQGEECIVKVNASSVSSISDKLVAFKTKSPPIQKEMLSICNDPYTLAQQLTYIELEHLSHIGPEEFVQAFVQKDKLDSTQPCFSEQKKKTTNLEAYVRWFNRLCYLVATEICMPAKKKQRAQVIEFFIDVARECFNIGNFNSLMAIISGMNMSPVSRLKKTWGKAKTAKFFILEHQMDPTGNFYNYRTALRGAAHRSQTANSNREKIVIPFFSLLIKDIYFLNEGCANRLPNGHVHFAKFVELARQVGEFMTWKQMECPFETDRSILHYLHTAPIFSEDGLYLASYESESPENQVEKDRWKALRSNILGKTKELKELREHHGS
;
A
#
# COMPACT_ATOMS: atom_id res chain seq x y z
N MET A 1 21.45 21.42 -5.20
CA MET A 1 22.07 20.54 -6.23
C MET A 1 22.25 21.25 -7.57
N VAL A 2 21.21 21.84 -8.17
CA VAL A 2 21.31 22.61 -9.44
C VAL A 2 22.26 23.81 -9.36
N GLY A 3 22.27 24.54 -8.23
CA GLY A 3 23.20 25.66 -8.00
C GLY A 3 24.67 25.25 -8.03
N LEU A 4 25.03 24.20 -7.28
CA LEU A 4 26.38 23.61 -7.30
C LEU A 4 26.80 23.13 -8.70
N PHE A 5 25.86 22.58 -9.47
CA PHE A 5 26.14 22.11 -10.83
C PHE A 5 26.40 23.28 -11.79
N LYS A 6 25.68 24.39 -11.64
CA LYS A 6 25.93 25.65 -12.38
C LYS A 6 27.31 26.23 -12.05
N ASP A 7 27.70 26.21 -10.78
CA ASP A 7 29.02 26.70 -10.35
C ASP A 7 30.17 25.84 -10.90
N ILE A 8 29.99 24.52 -10.93
CA ILE A 8 30.95 23.58 -11.55
C ILE A 8 31.06 23.84 -13.05
N ILE A 9 29.94 24.04 -13.76
CA ILE A 9 29.92 24.34 -15.19
C ILE A 9 30.63 25.66 -15.49
N HIS A 10 30.40 26.69 -14.67
CA HIS A 10 31.04 28.01 -14.84
C HIS A 10 32.57 27.94 -14.63
N ARG A 11 33.04 27.04 -13.76
CA ARG A 11 34.48 26.84 -13.52
C ARG A 11 35.17 26.00 -14.59
N ILE A 12 34.44 25.10 -15.27
CA ILE A 12 34.97 24.21 -16.31
C ILE A 12 34.85 24.82 -17.72
N ALA A 13 33.92 25.78 -17.92
CA ALA A 13 33.71 26.48 -19.19
C ALA A 13 34.99 26.99 -19.89
N PRO A 14 36.03 27.49 -19.18
CA PRO A 14 37.26 27.95 -19.83
C PRO A 14 38.25 26.83 -20.18
N CYS A 15 38.07 25.62 -19.63
CA CYS A 15 39.09 24.57 -19.65
C CYS A 15 38.87 23.53 -20.76
N ASP A 16 37.62 23.23 -21.13
CA ASP A 16 37.29 22.26 -22.17
C ASP A 16 35.86 22.51 -22.72
N GLU A 17 35.78 22.89 -24.01
CA GLU A 17 34.52 23.24 -24.66
C GLU A 17 33.60 22.02 -24.87
N ALA A 18 34.15 20.83 -25.10
CA ALA A 18 33.37 19.61 -25.32
C ALA A 18 32.76 19.11 -24.00
N TYR A 19 33.53 19.23 -22.91
CA TYR A 19 33.07 18.87 -21.57
C TYR A 19 32.00 19.85 -21.05
N TRP A 20 32.19 21.15 -21.33
CA TRP A 20 31.17 22.18 -21.06
C TRP A 20 29.86 21.90 -21.80
N LYS A 21 29.91 21.55 -23.11
CA LYS A 21 28.70 21.23 -23.90
C LYS A 21 27.92 20.10 -23.27
N THR A 22 28.63 19.03 -22.89
CA THR A 22 28.04 17.84 -22.28
C THR A 22 27.39 18.15 -20.93
N LEU A 23 28.09 18.87 -20.05
CA LEU A 23 27.55 19.25 -18.74
C LEU A 23 26.37 20.23 -18.85
N SER A 24 26.41 21.16 -19.80
CA SER A 24 25.31 22.08 -20.07
C SER A 24 24.06 21.32 -20.55
N GLN A 25 24.24 20.32 -21.42
CA GLN A 25 23.15 19.43 -21.87
C GLN A 25 22.53 18.65 -20.70
N VAL A 26 23.37 18.12 -19.80
CA VAL A 26 22.91 17.40 -18.60
C VAL A 26 22.15 18.35 -17.67
N LEU A 27 22.65 19.56 -17.45
CA LEU A 27 21.98 20.58 -16.64
C LEU A 27 20.63 20.99 -17.25
N GLN A 28 20.55 21.15 -18.58
CA GLN A 28 19.32 21.50 -19.27
C GLN A 28 18.29 20.36 -19.18
N THR A 29 18.72 19.11 -19.34
CA THR A 29 17.87 17.92 -19.18
C THR A 29 17.36 17.80 -17.74
N LEU A 30 18.22 18.06 -16.76
CA LEU A 30 17.85 18.06 -15.35
C LEU A 30 16.83 19.16 -15.02
N ASN A 31 17.04 20.37 -15.55
CA ASN A 31 16.10 21.48 -15.39
C ASN A 31 14.75 21.19 -16.05
N GLN A 32 14.73 20.55 -17.23
CA GLN A 32 13.48 20.13 -17.89
C GLN A 32 12.73 19.08 -17.06
N LYS A 33 13.45 18.08 -16.50
CA LYS A 33 12.84 17.08 -15.61
C LYS A 33 12.32 17.70 -14.32
N LEU A 34 13.06 18.62 -13.71
CA LEU A 34 12.63 19.35 -12.50
C LEU A 34 11.42 20.26 -12.78
N ALA A 35 11.38 20.90 -13.95
CA ALA A 35 10.23 21.71 -14.37
C ALA A 35 8.98 20.84 -14.62
N ALA A 36 9.14 19.65 -15.23
CA ALA A 36 8.05 18.69 -15.40
C ALA A 36 7.53 18.17 -14.05
N ILE A 37 8.42 17.96 -13.07
CA ILE A 37 8.06 17.61 -11.69
C ILE A 37 7.30 18.76 -11.01
N ALA A 38 7.76 20.01 -11.14
CA ALA A 38 7.10 21.18 -10.56
C ALA A 38 5.71 21.45 -11.17
N GLN A 39 5.53 21.24 -12.48
CA GLN A 39 4.22 21.30 -13.13
C GLN A 39 3.30 20.15 -12.70
N GLY A 40 3.87 18.97 -12.44
CA GLY A 40 3.16 17.86 -11.79
C GLY A 40 2.73 18.21 -10.36
N GLU A 41 3.57 18.91 -9.60
CA GLU A 41 3.30 19.37 -8.23
C GLU A 41 2.18 20.41 -8.17
N GLU A 42 2.07 21.36 -9.10
CA GLU A 42 0.95 22.33 -9.17
C GLU A 42 -0.40 21.65 -9.46
N CYS A 43 -0.39 20.61 -10.29
CA CYS A 43 -1.56 19.75 -10.50
C CYS A 43 -1.93 18.97 -9.21
N ILE A 44 -0.93 18.56 -8.42
CA ILE A 44 -1.11 17.79 -7.19
C ILE A 44 -1.47 18.67 -5.98
N VAL A 45 -1.06 19.94 -5.91
CA VAL A 45 -1.47 20.85 -4.81
C VAL A 45 -2.96 21.18 -4.89
N LYS A 46 -3.52 21.33 -6.10
CA LYS A 46 -4.98 21.38 -6.30
C LYS A 46 -5.66 20.07 -5.89
N VAL A 47 -4.98 18.93 -6.02
CA VAL A 47 -5.47 17.64 -5.53
C VAL A 47 -5.33 17.51 -4.01
N ASN A 48 -4.29 18.07 -3.36
CA ASN A 48 -4.00 17.87 -1.93
C ASN A 48 -4.90 18.66 -0.95
N ALA A 49 -5.36 19.86 -1.31
CA ALA A 49 -6.45 20.51 -0.58
C ALA A 49 -7.78 19.74 -0.77
N SER A 50 -7.89 19.03 -1.88
CA SER A 50 -9.04 18.22 -2.25
C SER A 50 -8.94 16.77 -1.81
N SER A 51 -7.80 16.22 -1.32
CA SER A 51 -7.59 14.75 -1.24
C SER A 51 -7.54 14.16 0.16
N VAL A 52 -7.32 14.99 1.18
CA VAL A 52 -7.79 14.67 2.54
C VAL A 52 -9.33 14.74 2.57
N SER A 53 -9.95 15.54 1.69
CA SER A 53 -11.39 15.43 1.39
C SER A 53 -11.72 14.37 0.32
N SER A 54 -10.84 14.03 -0.63
CA SER A 54 -11.21 13.16 -1.77
C SER A 54 -11.05 11.66 -1.55
N ILE A 55 -10.52 11.21 -0.41
CA ILE A 55 -10.82 9.85 0.04
C ILE A 55 -12.28 9.81 0.55
N SER A 56 -12.86 10.95 0.94
CA SER A 56 -14.30 11.14 1.20
C SER A 56 -15.12 11.42 -0.08
N ASP A 57 -14.53 11.95 -1.16
CA ASP A 57 -15.29 12.49 -2.32
C ASP A 57 -15.34 11.62 -3.58
N LYS A 58 -14.95 10.34 -3.53
CA LYS A 58 -15.52 9.34 -4.45
C LYS A 58 -16.51 8.44 -3.73
N LEU A 59 -17.41 9.09 -3.00
CA LEU A 59 -18.65 8.51 -2.49
C LEU A 59 -19.51 8.08 -3.68
N VAL A 60 -19.50 6.79 -4.03
CA VAL A 60 -20.65 6.22 -4.74
C VAL A 60 -21.78 6.20 -3.73
N ALA A 61 -22.64 7.22 -3.80
CA ALA A 61 -23.95 7.16 -3.17
C ALA A 61 -24.64 5.87 -3.64
N PHE A 62 -25.00 5.04 -2.68
CA PHE A 62 -25.69 3.78 -2.90
C PHE A 62 -27.03 4.09 -3.61
N LYS A 63 -27.02 4.04 -4.95
CA LYS A 63 -28.26 4.10 -5.72
C LYS A 63 -28.87 2.71 -5.71
N THR A 64 -30.15 2.67 -5.40
CA THR A 64 -31.05 1.50 -5.33
C THR A 64 -31.27 0.76 -6.66
N LYS A 65 -30.37 0.90 -7.63
CA LYS A 65 -30.17 0.02 -8.79
C LYS A 65 -28.68 0.07 -9.14
N SER A 66 -27.99 -1.07 -9.07
CA SER A 66 -26.58 -1.18 -9.46
C SER A 66 -26.39 -0.61 -10.87
N PRO A 67 -25.43 0.30 -11.10
CA PRO A 67 -25.14 0.75 -12.46
C PRO A 67 -24.66 -0.45 -13.31
N PRO A 68 -24.96 -0.50 -14.61
CA PRO A 68 -24.82 -1.72 -15.43
C PRO A 68 -23.37 -2.17 -15.73
N ILE A 69 -22.35 -1.56 -15.09
CA ILE A 69 -20.94 -1.65 -15.50
C ILE A 69 -19.99 -1.77 -14.30
N GLN A 70 -20.35 -2.51 -13.24
CA GLN A 70 -19.33 -3.03 -12.34
C GLN A 70 -19.03 -4.47 -12.77
N LYS A 71 -17.91 -4.64 -13.49
CA LYS A 71 -17.36 -5.98 -13.74
C LYS A 71 -16.82 -6.49 -12.40
N GLU A 72 -17.34 -7.61 -11.92
CA GLU A 72 -16.87 -8.29 -10.71
C GLU A 72 -15.45 -8.86 -10.96
N MET A 73 -14.58 -8.95 -9.94
CA MET A 73 -13.21 -9.47 -10.11
C MET A 73 -13.20 -10.84 -10.80
N LEU A 74 -14.11 -11.74 -10.41
CA LEU A 74 -14.22 -13.09 -10.99
C LEU A 74 -14.58 -13.11 -12.49
N SER A 75 -15.13 -12.01 -13.02
CA SER A 75 -15.37 -11.86 -14.47
C SER A 75 -14.12 -11.44 -15.25
N ILE A 76 -13.13 -10.86 -14.55
CA ILE A 76 -11.88 -10.37 -15.13
C ILE A 76 -10.77 -11.41 -14.95
N CYS A 77 -10.68 -11.99 -13.75
CA CYS A 77 -9.74 -13.05 -13.40
C CYS A 77 -10.44 -14.08 -12.51
N ASN A 78 -10.64 -15.28 -13.04
CA ASN A 78 -11.17 -16.43 -12.30
C ASN A 78 -10.08 -17.40 -11.82
N ASP A 79 -8.82 -17.17 -12.19
CA ASP A 79 -7.69 -17.98 -11.77
C ASP A 79 -6.95 -17.32 -10.58
N PRO A 80 -6.97 -17.94 -9.38
CA PRO A 80 -6.33 -17.36 -8.20
C PRO A 80 -4.80 -17.26 -8.34
N TYR A 81 -4.18 -18.15 -9.13
CA TYR A 81 -2.74 -18.14 -9.34
C TYR A 81 -2.32 -16.92 -10.16
N THR A 82 -3.01 -16.67 -11.27
CA THR A 82 -2.81 -15.48 -12.09
C THR A 82 -2.99 -14.20 -11.27
N LEU A 83 -4.04 -14.10 -10.44
CA LEU A 83 -4.22 -12.90 -9.62
C LEU A 83 -3.10 -12.69 -8.61
N ALA A 84 -2.63 -13.75 -7.94
CA ALA A 84 -1.49 -13.66 -7.01
C ALA A 84 -0.19 -13.24 -7.71
N GLN A 85 0.02 -13.66 -8.96
CA GLN A 85 1.14 -13.21 -9.78
C GLN A 85 1.03 -11.72 -10.13
N GLN A 86 -0.15 -11.24 -10.52
CA GLN A 86 -0.37 -9.81 -10.80
C GLN A 86 -0.21 -8.94 -9.55
N LEU A 87 -0.70 -9.41 -8.38
CA LEU A 87 -0.46 -8.73 -7.10
C LEU A 87 1.05 -8.66 -6.81
N THR A 88 1.78 -9.75 -7.02
CA THR A 88 3.23 -9.80 -6.81
C THR A 88 3.97 -8.84 -7.73
N TYR A 89 3.52 -8.71 -8.98
CA TYR A 89 4.05 -7.71 -9.92
C TYR A 89 3.90 -6.28 -9.37
N ILE A 90 2.69 -5.89 -8.92
CA ILE A 90 2.42 -4.55 -8.37
C ILE A 90 3.25 -4.29 -7.11
N GLU A 91 3.39 -5.29 -6.23
CA GLU A 91 4.21 -5.18 -5.02
C GLU A 91 5.67 -4.91 -5.38
N LEU A 92 6.27 -5.69 -6.29
CA LEU A 92 7.65 -5.48 -6.74
C LEU A 92 7.84 -4.12 -7.43
N GLU A 93 6.87 -3.69 -8.23
CA GLU A 93 6.88 -2.36 -8.84
C GLU A 93 6.95 -1.28 -7.76
N HIS A 94 6.05 -1.29 -6.77
CA HIS A 94 6.09 -0.32 -5.67
C HIS A 94 7.39 -0.39 -4.86
N LEU A 95 7.86 -1.60 -4.55
CA LEU A 95 9.09 -1.79 -3.78
C LEU A 95 10.32 -1.25 -4.49
N SER A 96 10.40 -1.40 -5.82
CA SER A 96 11.55 -0.94 -6.63
C SER A 96 11.84 0.55 -6.43
N HIS A 97 10.79 1.36 -6.21
CA HIS A 97 10.86 2.80 -6.00
C HIS A 97 11.33 3.21 -4.60
N ILE A 98 11.28 2.32 -3.60
CA ILE A 98 11.62 2.67 -2.21
C ILE A 98 13.14 2.65 -2.02
N GLY A 99 13.73 3.81 -1.73
CA GLY A 99 15.17 3.95 -1.48
C GLY A 99 15.58 3.75 -0.01
N PRO A 100 16.85 3.38 0.27
CA PRO A 100 17.36 3.27 1.65
C PRO A 100 17.26 4.57 2.43
N GLU A 101 17.36 5.71 1.73
CA GLU A 101 17.22 7.04 2.28
C GLU A 101 15.83 7.30 2.88
N GLU A 102 14.77 6.66 2.36
CA GLU A 102 13.41 6.83 2.90
C GLU A 102 13.28 6.18 4.27
N PHE A 103 13.96 5.06 4.51
CA PHE A 103 14.04 4.46 5.85
C PHE A 103 14.80 5.38 6.80
N VAL A 104 15.96 5.90 6.39
CA VAL A 104 16.72 6.83 7.24
C VAL A 104 15.87 8.06 7.57
N GLN A 105 15.23 8.68 6.57
CA GLN A 105 14.38 9.86 6.73
C GLN A 105 13.14 9.60 7.61
N ALA A 106 12.56 8.40 7.53
CA ALA A 106 11.43 8.02 8.38
C ALA A 106 11.81 7.94 9.87
N PHE A 107 13.09 7.72 10.20
CA PHE A 107 13.57 7.50 11.57
C PHE A 107 14.54 8.56 12.09
N VAL A 108 14.86 9.61 11.31
CA VAL A 108 15.67 10.73 11.81
C VAL A 108 14.87 11.44 12.90
N GLN A 109 15.28 11.24 14.15
CA GLN A 109 14.85 12.06 15.27
C GLN A 109 15.28 13.51 14.99
N LYS A 110 14.35 14.45 15.11
CA LYS A 110 14.73 15.86 15.31
C LYS A 110 15.35 15.97 16.69
N ASP A 111 16.67 15.82 16.78
CA ASP A 111 17.40 16.13 18.01
C ASP A 111 17.06 17.59 18.40
N LYS A 112 16.46 17.76 19.59
CA LYS A 112 16.06 19.09 20.10
C LYS A 112 17.27 19.96 20.51
N LEU A 113 18.49 19.43 20.44
CA LEU A 113 19.71 20.09 20.91
C LEU A 113 20.53 20.77 19.80
N ASP A 114 20.26 20.50 18.52
CA ASP A 114 20.90 21.21 17.40
C ASP A 114 20.13 22.49 17.05
N SER A 115 20.27 23.50 17.94
CA SER A 115 19.81 24.88 17.71
C SER A 115 20.79 25.70 16.85
N THR A 116 21.83 25.09 16.29
CA THR A 116 22.79 25.76 15.42
C THR A 116 22.63 25.27 13.99
N GLN A 117 21.92 26.06 13.20
CA GLN A 117 21.84 26.02 11.73
C GLN A 117 21.61 24.62 11.14
N PRO A 118 20.37 24.27 10.75
CA PRO A 118 20.12 23.03 10.06
C PRO A 118 20.69 23.15 8.65
N CYS A 119 21.88 22.58 8.43
CA CYS A 119 22.58 22.54 7.14
C CYS A 119 21.77 21.81 6.03
N PHE A 120 20.62 21.23 6.38
CA PHE A 120 19.65 20.59 5.50
C PHE A 120 18.20 20.87 5.89
N SER A 121 17.89 22.07 6.41
CA SER A 121 16.48 22.48 6.57
C SER A 121 15.88 22.89 5.22
N GLU A 122 14.64 22.45 4.97
CA GLU A 122 13.81 22.71 3.79
C GLU A 122 13.80 21.67 2.65
N GLN A 123 14.11 20.41 2.92
CA GLN A 123 13.59 19.32 2.07
C GLN A 123 12.84 18.32 2.93
N LYS A 124 11.54 18.60 3.13
CA LYS A 124 10.52 17.54 3.18
C LYS A 124 10.57 16.78 1.84
N LYS A 125 11.62 15.98 1.60
CA LYS A 125 11.50 14.83 0.71
C LYS A 125 10.60 13.87 1.47
N LYS A 126 9.30 14.09 1.27
CA LYS A 126 8.23 13.27 1.83
C LYS A 126 8.55 11.82 1.45
N THR A 127 8.31 10.91 2.37
CA THR A 127 8.39 9.45 2.20
C THR A 127 7.30 8.98 1.21
N THR A 128 7.30 9.51 0.00
CA THR A 128 6.19 9.40 -0.96
C THR A 128 6.02 7.98 -1.45
N ASN A 129 7.10 7.21 -1.57
CA ASN A 129 7.04 5.83 -2.02
C ASN A 129 6.60 4.91 -0.88
N LEU A 130 7.09 5.13 0.34
CA LEU A 130 6.57 4.44 1.53
C LEU A 130 5.06 4.70 1.70
N GLU A 131 4.63 5.95 1.58
CA GLU A 131 3.20 6.31 1.65
C GLU A 131 2.40 5.69 0.50
N ALA A 132 2.95 5.64 -0.71
CA ALA A 132 2.30 4.98 -1.86
C ALA A 132 2.12 3.48 -1.60
N TYR A 133 3.13 2.84 -1.02
CA TYR A 133 3.08 1.41 -0.73
C TYR A 133 2.09 1.08 0.40
N VAL A 134 2.01 1.92 1.43
CA VAL A 134 0.96 1.82 2.46
C VAL A 134 -0.43 2.06 1.86
N ARG A 135 -0.58 3.02 0.95
CA ARG A 135 -1.84 3.25 0.22
C ARG A 135 -2.24 2.03 -0.61
N TRP A 136 -1.28 1.37 -1.27
CA TRP A 136 -1.52 0.12 -1.99
C TRP A 136 -2.01 -0.99 -1.07
N PHE A 137 -1.33 -1.24 0.05
CA PHE A 137 -1.75 -2.23 1.06
C PHE A 137 -3.20 -1.99 1.50
N ASN A 138 -3.52 -0.77 1.90
CA ASN A 138 -4.88 -0.42 2.34
C ASN A 138 -5.89 -0.58 1.20
N ARG A 139 -5.56 -0.13 -0.01
CA ARG A 139 -6.42 -0.31 -1.18
C ARG A 139 -6.75 -1.79 -1.39
N LEU A 140 -5.76 -2.68 -1.32
CA LEU A 140 -5.97 -4.12 -1.47
C LEU A 140 -6.89 -4.68 -0.38
N CYS A 141 -6.69 -4.30 0.89
CA CYS A 141 -7.58 -4.70 1.99
C CYS A 141 -9.05 -4.31 1.70
N TYR A 142 -9.29 -3.05 1.33
CA TYR A 142 -10.64 -2.55 1.05
C TYR A 142 -11.22 -3.12 -0.25
N LEU A 143 -10.39 -3.39 -1.26
CA LEU A 143 -10.82 -4.06 -2.50
C LEU A 143 -11.34 -5.46 -2.19
N VAL A 144 -10.60 -6.26 -1.43
CA VAL A 144 -11.02 -7.61 -1.01
C VAL A 144 -12.35 -7.56 -0.26
N ALA A 145 -12.47 -6.65 0.72
CA ALA A 145 -13.71 -6.48 1.47
C ALA A 145 -14.89 -6.06 0.56
N THR A 146 -14.63 -5.16 -0.40
CA THR A 146 -15.61 -4.69 -1.37
C THR A 146 -16.10 -5.83 -2.26
N GLU A 147 -15.19 -6.61 -2.84
CA GLU A 147 -15.52 -7.76 -3.69
C GLU A 147 -16.35 -8.82 -2.94
N ILE A 148 -16.12 -9.01 -1.63
CA ILE A 148 -16.89 -9.96 -0.82
C ILE A 148 -18.29 -9.40 -0.49
N CYS A 149 -18.41 -8.10 -0.19
CA CYS A 149 -19.67 -7.47 0.18
C CYS A 149 -20.55 -7.09 -1.02
N MET A 150 -19.99 -6.99 -2.23
CA MET A 150 -20.71 -6.54 -3.43
C MET A 150 -21.77 -7.54 -3.95
N PRO A 151 -21.53 -8.86 -4.02
CA PRO A 151 -22.51 -9.79 -4.58
C PRO A 151 -23.76 -9.92 -3.72
N ALA A 152 -24.94 -9.71 -4.32
CA ALA A 152 -26.22 -9.83 -3.64
C ALA A 152 -26.52 -11.27 -3.17
N LYS A 153 -26.08 -12.28 -3.93
CA LYS A 153 -26.35 -13.69 -3.62
C LYS A 153 -25.29 -14.26 -2.70
N LYS A 154 -25.73 -14.84 -1.57
CA LYS A 154 -24.87 -15.55 -0.59
C LYS A 154 -23.91 -16.57 -1.23
N LYS A 155 -24.38 -17.33 -2.22
CA LYS A 155 -23.56 -18.34 -2.92
C LYS A 155 -22.38 -17.69 -3.66
N GLN A 156 -22.61 -16.55 -4.31
CA GLN A 156 -21.55 -15.82 -5.03
C GLN A 156 -20.54 -15.22 -4.05
N ARG A 157 -21.01 -14.61 -2.95
CA ARG A 157 -20.09 -14.12 -1.90
C ARG A 157 -19.20 -15.22 -1.34
N ALA A 158 -19.76 -16.41 -1.08
CA ALA A 158 -18.96 -17.56 -0.63
C ALA A 158 -17.90 -17.99 -1.66
N GLN A 159 -18.20 -17.92 -2.96
CA GLN A 159 -17.23 -18.19 -4.03
C GLN A 159 -16.10 -17.14 -4.06
N VAL A 160 -16.43 -15.85 -3.86
CA VAL A 160 -15.42 -14.79 -3.77
C VAL A 160 -14.51 -14.98 -2.56
N ILE A 161 -15.06 -15.36 -1.40
CA ILE A 161 -14.28 -15.73 -0.21
C ILE A 161 -13.31 -16.88 -0.53
N GLU A 162 -13.80 -17.98 -1.10
CA GLU A 162 -12.98 -19.14 -1.47
C GLU A 162 -11.87 -18.77 -2.48
N PHE A 163 -12.19 -17.92 -3.45
CA PHE A 163 -11.23 -17.41 -4.42
C PHE A 163 -10.10 -16.63 -3.73
N PHE A 164 -10.41 -15.65 -2.88
CA PHE A 164 -9.38 -14.88 -2.18
C PHE A 164 -8.56 -15.72 -1.19
N ILE A 165 -9.14 -16.78 -0.60
CA ILE A 165 -8.38 -17.75 0.19
C ILE A 165 -7.32 -18.45 -0.66
N ASP A 166 -7.67 -18.87 -1.88
CA ASP A 166 -6.72 -19.51 -2.78
C ASP A 166 -5.68 -18.52 -3.34
N VAL A 167 -6.04 -17.25 -3.57
CA VAL A 167 -5.10 -16.17 -3.91
C VAL A 167 -4.12 -15.93 -2.76
N ALA A 168 -4.61 -15.80 -1.53
CA ALA A 168 -3.78 -15.60 -0.34
C ALA A 168 -2.80 -16.76 -0.14
N ARG A 169 -3.26 -18.00 -0.32
CA ARG A 169 -2.40 -19.19 -0.28
C ARG A 169 -1.31 -19.11 -1.35
N GLU A 170 -1.63 -18.68 -2.56
CA GLU A 170 -0.60 -18.55 -3.59
C GLU A 170 0.38 -17.40 -3.30
N CYS A 171 -0.08 -16.29 -2.73
CA CYS A 171 0.81 -15.24 -2.22
C CYS A 171 1.80 -15.81 -1.18
N PHE A 172 1.34 -16.67 -0.25
CA PHE A 172 2.22 -17.37 0.69
C PHE A 172 3.26 -18.25 -0.03
N ASN A 173 2.84 -19.05 -1.02
CA ASN A 173 3.73 -19.93 -1.78
C ASN A 173 4.81 -19.15 -2.54
N ILE A 174 4.43 -18.05 -3.18
CA ILE A 174 5.33 -17.17 -3.91
C ILE A 174 6.36 -16.52 -2.97
N GLY A 175 6.00 -16.27 -1.71
CA GLY A 175 6.78 -15.45 -0.78
C GLY A 175 6.32 -13.99 -0.73
N ASN A 176 5.10 -13.72 -1.22
CA ASN A 176 4.42 -12.43 -1.12
C ASN A 176 3.60 -12.31 0.18
N PHE A 177 4.29 -12.03 1.28
CA PHE A 177 3.66 -11.93 2.59
C PHE A 177 2.88 -10.62 2.78
N ASN A 178 3.21 -9.56 2.04
CA ASN A 178 2.49 -8.28 2.14
C ASN A 178 1.07 -8.38 1.59
N SER A 179 0.90 -8.89 0.35
CA SER A 179 -0.43 -9.12 -0.23
C SER A 179 -1.22 -10.18 0.54
N LEU A 180 -0.56 -11.24 1.03
CA LEU A 180 -1.19 -12.23 1.92
C LEU A 180 -1.81 -11.55 3.14
N MET A 181 -1.04 -10.71 3.84
CA MET A 181 -1.51 -9.99 5.02
C MET A 181 -2.64 -9.02 4.67
N ALA A 182 -2.57 -8.34 3.52
CA ALA A 182 -3.61 -7.43 3.06
C ALA A 182 -4.94 -8.16 2.80
N ILE A 183 -4.89 -9.33 2.15
CA ILE A 183 -6.07 -10.15 1.89
C ILE A 183 -6.70 -10.63 3.19
N ILE A 184 -5.90 -11.21 4.11
CA ILE A 184 -6.37 -11.63 5.44
C ILE A 184 -7.00 -10.44 6.18
N SER A 185 -6.35 -9.28 6.15
CA SER A 185 -6.84 -8.07 6.82
C SER A 185 -8.17 -7.60 6.25
N GLY A 186 -8.34 -7.62 4.92
CA GLY A 186 -9.61 -7.32 4.25
C GLY A 186 -10.73 -8.29 4.64
N MET A 187 -10.43 -9.59 4.71
CA MET A 187 -11.39 -10.63 5.11
C MET A 187 -11.78 -10.54 6.60
N ASN A 188 -10.87 -10.06 7.45
CA ASN A 188 -11.08 -9.88 8.89
C ASN A 188 -11.75 -8.56 9.27
N MET A 189 -11.95 -7.64 8.32
CA MET A 189 -12.74 -6.44 8.54
C MET A 189 -14.12 -6.81 9.08
N SER A 190 -14.57 -6.11 10.12
CA SER A 190 -15.88 -6.34 10.77
C SER A 190 -17.08 -6.45 9.82
N PRO A 191 -17.25 -5.62 8.76
CA PRO A 191 -18.35 -5.81 7.81
C PRO A 191 -18.29 -7.13 7.02
N VAL A 192 -17.12 -7.74 6.87
CA VAL A 192 -16.95 -9.05 6.21
C VAL A 192 -17.10 -10.18 7.23
N SER A 193 -16.41 -10.11 8.36
CA SER A 193 -16.37 -11.17 9.38
C SER A 193 -17.72 -11.40 10.08
N ARG A 194 -18.64 -10.43 10.03
CA ARG A 194 -20.02 -10.57 10.52
C ARG A 194 -20.95 -11.39 9.63
N LEU A 195 -20.60 -11.66 8.37
CA LEU A 195 -21.44 -12.38 7.40
C LEU A 195 -21.50 -13.90 7.69
N LYS A 196 -21.97 -14.28 8.88
CA LYS A 196 -21.86 -15.65 9.42
C LYS A 196 -22.51 -16.69 8.50
N LYS A 197 -23.63 -16.34 7.83
CA LYS A 197 -24.30 -17.26 6.92
C LYS A 197 -23.50 -17.48 5.64
N THR A 198 -22.81 -16.45 5.16
CA THR A 198 -21.89 -16.54 4.01
C THR A 198 -20.66 -17.37 4.38
N TRP A 199 -20.02 -17.09 5.52
CA TRP A 199 -18.86 -17.85 6.01
C TRP A 199 -19.17 -19.33 6.23
N GLY A 200 -20.34 -19.65 6.80
CA GLY A 200 -20.79 -21.04 6.96
C GLY A 200 -21.05 -21.78 5.64
N LYS A 201 -21.09 -21.08 4.49
CA LYS A 201 -21.21 -21.68 3.16
C LYS A 201 -19.86 -21.90 2.47
N ALA A 202 -18.83 -21.14 2.84
CA ALA A 202 -17.51 -21.19 2.24
C ALA A 202 -16.63 -22.28 2.90
N LYS A 203 -15.66 -22.80 2.16
CA LYS A 203 -14.63 -23.71 2.68
C LYS A 203 -13.49 -22.93 3.32
N THR A 204 -13.52 -22.78 4.65
CA THR A 204 -12.63 -21.90 5.40
C THR A 204 -11.39 -22.57 6.01
N ALA A 205 -11.24 -23.90 5.91
CA ALA A 205 -10.12 -24.60 6.55
C ALA A 205 -8.74 -24.03 6.17
N LYS A 206 -8.53 -23.71 4.89
CA LYS A 206 -7.28 -23.09 4.42
C LYS A 206 -7.08 -21.67 4.97
N PHE A 207 -8.17 -20.92 5.17
CA PHE A 207 -8.11 -19.56 5.72
C PHE A 207 -7.53 -19.57 7.13
N PHE A 208 -8.03 -20.44 8.01
CA PHE A 208 -7.53 -20.53 9.39
C PHE A 208 -6.05 -20.92 9.46
N ILE A 209 -5.57 -21.75 8.52
CA ILE A 209 -4.14 -22.07 8.41
C ILE A 209 -3.35 -20.81 8.06
N LEU A 210 -3.81 -20.02 7.09
CA LEU A 210 -3.14 -18.78 6.68
C LEU A 210 -3.17 -17.72 7.79
N GLU A 211 -4.28 -17.58 8.51
CA GLU A 211 -4.36 -16.72 9.70
C GLU A 211 -3.34 -17.14 10.76
N HIS A 212 -3.22 -18.44 11.03
CA HIS A 212 -2.24 -18.95 11.99
C HIS A 212 -0.79 -18.66 11.57
N GLN A 213 -0.50 -18.70 10.26
CA GLN A 213 0.83 -18.35 9.75
C GLN A 213 1.15 -16.86 9.94
N MET A 214 0.14 -15.98 9.90
CA MET A 214 0.29 -14.53 10.02
C MET A 214 -0.07 -13.98 11.42
N ASP A 215 -0.27 -14.88 12.38
CA ASP A 215 -0.71 -14.53 13.73
C ASP A 215 0.33 -13.67 14.48
N PRO A 216 -0.08 -12.61 15.20
CA PRO A 216 0.85 -11.70 15.89
C PRO A 216 1.49 -12.31 17.15
N THR A 217 1.04 -13.46 17.65
CA THR A 217 1.56 -14.10 18.86
C THR A 217 3.06 -14.37 18.75
N GLY A 218 3.77 -14.18 19.86
CA GLY A 218 5.23 -14.35 19.90
C GLY A 218 5.96 -13.36 18.98
N ASN A 219 5.41 -12.15 18.79
CA ASN A 219 5.91 -11.15 17.84
C ASN A 219 5.98 -11.70 16.41
N PHE A 220 4.88 -12.29 15.94
CA PHE A 220 4.77 -12.91 14.61
C PHE A 220 5.73 -14.09 14.41
N TYR A 221 5.84 -14.98 15.39
CA TYR A 221 6.80 -16.11 15.36
C TYR A 221 6.68 -16.98 14.10
N ASN A 222 5.45 -17.37 13.75
CA ASN A 222 5.18 -18.22 12.58
C ASN A 222 5.57 -17.50 11.28
N TYR A 223 5.08 -16.28 11.08
CA TYR A 223 5.44 -15.45 9.92
C TYR A 223 6.96 -15.27 9.81
N ARG A 224 7.66 -14.97 10.89
CA ARG A 224 9.12 -14.81 10.87
C ARG A 224 9.84 -16.09 10.48
N THR A 225 9.31 -17.25 10.88
CA THR A 225 9.82 -18.55 10.45
C THR A 225 9.60 -18.77 8.96
N ALA A 226 8.41 -18.46 8.44
CA ALA A 226 8.10 -18.52 7.01
C ALA A 226 8.97 -17.55 6.19
N LEU A 227 9.18 -16.32 6.66
CA LEU A 227 10.03 -15.32 6.03
C LEU A 227 11.48 -15.80 5.95
N ARG A 228 12.04 -16.36 7.02
CA ARG A 228 13.38 -16.97 7.01
C ARG A 228 13.48 -18.11 5.99
N GLY A 229 12.45 -18.95 5.91
CA GLY A 229 12.37 -20.01 4.89
C GLY A 229 12.36 -19.47 3.47
N ALA A 230 11.61 -18.39 3.21
CA ALA A 230 11.59 -17.72 1.91
C ALA A 230 12.92 -17.05 1.57
N ALA A 231 13.56 -16.38 2.54
CA ALA A 231 14.88 -15.79 2.37
C ALA A 231 15.94 -16.86 2.04
N HIS A 232 15.92 -18.00 2.74
CA HIS A 232 16.81 -19.12 2.45
C HIS A 232 16.56 -19.69 1.05
N ARG A 233 15.30 -19.95 0.68
CA ARG A 233 14.91 -20.36 -0.67
C ARG A 233 15.44 -19.42 -1.74
N SER A 234 15.38 -18.11 -1.50
CA SER A 234 15.87 -17.10 -2.44
C SER A 234 17.39 -17.18 -2.64
N GLN A 235 18.15 -17.53 -1.61
CA GLN A 235 19.61 -17.66 -1.68
C GLN A 235 20.04 -18.89 -2.49
N THR A 236 19.26 -19.97 -2.41
CA THR A 236 19.53 -21.24 -3.11
C THR A 236 18.69 -21.42 -4.38
N ALA A 237 18.09 -20.35 -4.88
CA ALA A 237 17.12 -20.38 -5.96
C ALA A 237 17.73 -20.80 -7.31
N ASN A 238 17.07 -21.71 -8.01
CA ASN A 238 17.44 -22.13 -9.37
C ASN A 238 16.57 -21.43 -10.44
N SER A 239 15.54 -20.71 -10.01
CA SER A 239 14.66 -19.92 -10.87
C SER A 239 14.41 -18.52 -10.30
N ASN A 240 14.04 -17.56 -11.15
CA ASN A 240 13.71 -16.21 -10.68
C ASN A 240 12.46 -16.18 -9.79
N ARG A 241 11.51 -17.12 -9.98
CA ARG A 241 10.32 -17.24 -9.11
C ARG A 241 10.69 -17.55 -7.67
N GLU A 242 11.70 -18.39 -7.44
CA GLU A 242 12.11 -18.78 -6.09
C GLU A 242 12.85 -17.66 -5.34
N LYS A 243 13.33 -16.63 -6.06
CA LYS A 243 13.98 -15.44 -5.49
C LYS A 243 13.00 -14.43 -4.90
N ILE A 244 11.69 -14.61 -5.11
CA ILE A 244 10.68 -13.66 -4.64
C ILE A 244 10.57 -13.71 -3.11
N VAL A 245 10.84 -12.58 -2.47
CA VAL A 245 10.60 -12.35 -1.04
C VAL A 245 10.03 -10.95 -0.86
N ILE A 246 8.76 -10.85 -0.52
CA ILE A 246 8.10 -9.59 -0.18
C ILE A 246 7.63 -9.68 1.27
N PRO A 247 8.32 -9.02 2.22
CA PRO A 247 8.00 -9.11 3.63
C PRO A 247 6.68 -8.39 3.93
N PHE A 248 6.04 -8.75 5.05
CA PHE A 248 4.97 -7.91 5.61
C PHE A 248 5.56 -6.57 6.03
N PHE A 249 5.31 -5.54 5.23
CA PHE A 249 6.09 -4.31 5.26
C PHE A 249 5.92 -3.52 6.56
N SER A 250 4.71 -3.47 7.10
CA SER A 250 4.44 -2.77 8.36
C SER A 250 5.25 -3.34 9.52
N LEU A 251 5.47 -4.67 9.55
CA LEU A 251 6.29 -5.30 10.57
C LEU A 251 7.78 -5.04 10.35
N LEU A 252 8.25 -5.05 9.10
CA LEU A 252 9.63 -4.65 8.78
C LEU A 252 9.91 -3.21 9.25
N ILE A 253 9.03 -2.27 8.93
CA ILE A 253 9.14 -0.86 9.37
C ILE A 253 9.11 -0.76 10.89
N LYS A 254 8.22 -1.52 11.56
CA LYS A 254 8.14 -1.59 13.02
C LYS A 254 9.46 -2.07 13.62
N ASP A 255 10.08 -3.11 13.06
CA ASP A 255 11.34 -3.65 13.57
C ASP A 255 12.49 -2.65 13.41
N ILE A 256 12.60 -1.99 12.24
CA ILE A 256 13.62 -0.97 11.99
C ILE A 256 13.42 0.23 12.94
N TYR A 257 12.17 0.65 13.17
CA TYR A 257 11.83 1.70 14.12
C TYR A 257 12.30 1.34 15.54
N PHE A 258 11.94 0.15 16.05
CA PHE A 258 12.32 -0.23 17.42
C PHE A 258 13.82 -0.44 17.58
N LEU A 259 14.52 -0.91 16.55
CA LEU A 259 15.98 -0.98 16.54
C LEU A 259 16.61 0.43 16.59
N ASN A 260 16.02 1.40 15.90
CA ASN A 260 16.47 2.78 15.95
C ASN A 260 16.19 3.43 17.32
N GLU A 261 15.00 3.26 17.88
CA GLU A 261 14.63 3.88 19.16
C GLU A 261 15.24 3.18 20.37
N GLY A 262 15.54 1.89 20.27
CA GLY A 262 16.03 1.08 21.39
C GLY A 262 17.46 1.39 21.84
N CYS A 263 18.23 2.19 21.09
CA CYS A 263 19.63 2.50 21.39
C CYS A 263 19.99 3.95 21.02
N ALA A 264 20.79 4.62 21.84
CA ALA A 264 21.31 5.95 21.51
C ALA A 264 22.24 5.92 20.28
N ASN A 265 22.19 7.00 19.48
CA ASN A 265 23.06 7.19 18.31
C ASN A 265 24.54 7.34 18.69
N ARG A 266 24.81 7.79 19.92
CA ARG A 266 26.15 7.96 20.48
C ARG A 266 26.28 7.19 21.79
N LEU A 267 27.48 6.68 22.02
CA LEU A 267 27.89 6.07 23.27
C LEU A 267 28.10 7.16 24.35
N PRO A 268 28.17 6.82 25.65
CA PRO A 268 28.40 7.80 26.72
C PRO A 268 29.69 8.63 26.58
N ASN A 269 30.67 8.15 25.83
CA ASN A 269 31.91 8.85 25.50
C ASN A 269 31.79 9.81 24.30
N GLY A 270 30.60 9.99 23.73
CA GLY A 270 30.32 10.86 22.58
C GLY A 270 30.61 10.24 21.21
N HIS A 271 31.23 9.05 21.15
CA HIS A 271 31.49 8.35 19.88
C HIS A 271 30.21 7.83 19.24
N VAL A 272 30.23 7.68 17.91
CA VAL A 272 29.13 7.08 17.15
C VAL A 272 28.96 5.61 17.56
N HIS A 273 27.72 5.20 17.79
CA HIS A 273 27.40 3.82 18.15
C HIS A 273 27.35 2.93 16.90
N PHE A 274 28.52 2.57 16.35
CA PHE A 274 28.63 1.80 15.10
C PHE A 274 27.84 0.49 15.11
N ALA A 275 27.81 -0.26 16.23
CA ALA A 275 27.09 -1.53 16.32
C ALA A 275 25.58 -1.37 16.00
N LYS A 276 24.94 -0.31 16.52
CA LYS A 276 23.55 0.03 16.20
C LYS A 276 23.36 0.25 14.69
N PHE A 277 24.22 1.06 14.09
CA PHE A 277 24.11 1.40 12.67
C PHE A 277 24.39 0.21 11.75
N VAL A 278 25.29 -0.70 12.14
CA VAL A 278 25.55 -1.95 11.41
C VAL A 278 24.30 -2.84 11.41
N GLU A 279 23.62 -2.97 12.54
CA GLU A 279 22.39 -3.78 12.61
C GLU A 279 21.24 -3.14 11.81
N LEU A 280 21.10 -1.81 11.84
CA LEU A 280 20.15 -1.09 10.98
C LEU A 280 20.46 -1.29 9.49
N ALA A 281 21.73 -1.16 9.11
CA ALA A 281 22.18 -1.37 7.74
C ALA A 281 21.95 -2.82 7.28
N ARG A 282 22.08 -3.80 8.18
CA ARG A 282 21.80 -5.20 7.88
C ARG A 282 20.33 -5.42 7.51
N GLN A 283 19.40 -4.87 8.30
CA GLN A 283 17.96 -4.98 8.05
C GLN A 283 17.54 -4.29 6.75
N VAL A 284 18.03 -3.06 6.52
CA VAL A 284 17.74 -2.32 5.28
C VAL A 284 18.40 -3.01 4.08
N GLY A 285 19.64 -3.48 4.21
CA GLY A 285 20.39 -4.15 3.14
C GLY A 285 19.74 -5.46 2.67
N GLU A 286 19.16 -6.23 3.58
CA GLU A 286 18.40 -7.43 3.25
C GLU A 286 17.17 -7.09 2.39
N PHE A 287 16.39 -6.10 2.80
CA PHE A 287 15.26 -5.59 2.01
C PHE A 287 15.71 -5.04 0.64
N MET A 288 16.83 -4.32 0.59
CA MET A 288 17.39 -3.79 -0.66
C MET A 288 17.75 -4.90 -1.65
N THR A 289 18.16 -6.06 -1.14
CA THR A 289 18.46 -7.23 -1.98
C THR A 289 17.17 -7.80 -2.57
N TRP A 290 16.12 -7.95 -1.77
CA TRP A 290 14.85 -8.53 -2.22
C TRP A 290 14.13 -7.68 -3.27
N LYS A 291 14.20 -6.35 -3.16
CA LYS A 291 13.52 -5.46 -4.12
C LYS A 291 14.19 -5.35 -5.49
N GLN A 292 15.43 -5.82 -5.65
CA GLN A 292 16.20 -5.72 -6.91
C GLN A 292 15.76 -6.74 -7.98
N MET A 293 14.87 -7.66 -7.63
CA MET A 293 14.45 -8.72 -8.53
C MET A 293 13.32 -8.24 -9.45
N GLU A 294 13.51 -8.52 -10.75
CA GLU A 294 12.48 -8.31 -11.77
C GLU A 294 11.41 -9.40 -11.67
N CYS A 295 10.14 -8.99 -11.66
CA CYS A 295 9.02 -9.92 -11.55
C CYS A 295 9.04 -10.93 -12.72
N PRO A 296 9.10 -12.25 -12.46
CA PRO A 296 9.18 -13.26 -13.52
C PRO A 296 7.83 -13.61 -14.13
N PHE A 297 6.74 -13.00 -13.68
CA PHE A 297 5.39 -13.29 -14.14
C PHE A 297 4.99 -12.36 -15.29
N GLU A 298 4.30 -12.92 -16.29
CA GLU A 298 3.74 -12.13 -17.38
C GLU A 298 2.65 -11.18 -16.86
N THR A 299 2.59 -9.99 -17.44
CA THR A 299 1.63 -8.96 -17.02
C THR A 299 0.32 -9.10 -17.80
N ASP A 300 -0.80 -9.08 -17.08
CA ASP A 300 -2.13 -8.96 -17.67
C ASP A 300 -2.66 -7.54 -17.43
N ARG A 301 -2.66 -6.74 -18.50
CA ARG A 301 -3.09 -5.33 -18.44
C ARG A 301 -4.52 -5.15 -17.95
N SER A 302 -5.42 -6.10 -18.23
CA SER A 302 -6.82 -6.00 -17.82
C SER A 302 -6.95 -6.19 -16.32
N ILE A 303 -6.23 -7.17 -15.77
CA ILE A 303 -6.21 -7.44 -14.33
C ILE A 303 -5.54 -6.29 -13.59
N LEU A 304 -4.37 -5.83 -14.06
CA LEU A 304 -3.65 -4.71 -13.46
C LEU A 304 -4.49 -3.44 -13.46
N HIS A 305 -5.14 -3.12 -14.58
CA HIS A 305 -6.03 -1.98 -14.67
C HIS A 305 -7.14 -2.07 -13.63
N TYR A 306 -7.80 -3.23 -13.51
CA TYR A 306 -8.85 -3.43 -12.51
C TYR A 306 -8.33 -3.26 -11.07
N LEU A 307 -7.21 -3.90 -10.74
CA LEU A 307 -6.60 -3.79 -9.41
C LEU A 307 -6.33 -2.32 -9.01
N HIS A 308 -5.93 -1.47 -9.96
CA HIS A 308 -5.67 -0.05 -9.71
C HIS A 308 -6.91 0.85 -9.75
N THR A 309 -7.92 0.55 -10.57
CA THR A 309 -9.04 1.48 -10.81
C THR A 309 -10.39 1.03 -10.28
N ALA A 310 -10.53 -0.24 -9.87
CA ALA A 310 -11.76 -0.77 -9.32
C ALA A 310 -12.28 0.12 -8.17
N PRO A 311 -13.60 0.43 -8.16
CA PRO A 311 -14.20 1.19 -7.08
C PRO A 311 -14.14 0.37 -5.79
N ILE A 312 -13.64 0.98 -4.71
CA ILE A 312 -13.63 0.39 -3.38
C ILE A 312 -14.67 1.10 -2.51
N PHE A 313 -15.38 0.35 -1.68
CA PHE A 313 -16.31 0.93 -0.73
C PHE A 313 -15.55 1.63 0.40
N SER A 314 -16.13 2.72 0.90
CA SER A 314 -15.72 3.30 2.18
C SER A 314 -16.09 2.34 3.32
N GLU A 315 -15.58 2.61 4.53
CA GLU A 315 -15.96 1.83 5.71
C GLU A 315 -17.48 1.77 5.90
N ASP A 316 -18.15 2.92 5.86
CA ASP A 316 -19.62 3.01 5.95
C ASP A 316 -20.31 2.25 4.82
N GLY A 317 -19.77 2.33 3.59
CA GLY A 317 -20.28 1.61 2.43
C GLY A 317 -20.20 0.08 2.61
N LEU A 318 -19.09 -0.42 3.16
CA LEU A 318 -18.92 -1.84 3.49
C LEU A 318 -19.94 -2.30 4.54
N TYR A 319 -20.17 -1.52 5.60
CA TYR A 319 -21.17 -1.85 6.61
C TYR A 319 -22.59 -1.90 6.03
N LEU A 320 -22.94 -0.95 5.18
CA LEU A 320 -24.25 -0.94 4.52
C LEU A 320 -24.44 -2.15 3.62
N ALA A 321 -23.49 -2.41 2.72
CA ALA A 321 -23.52 -3.59 1.85
C ALA A 321 -23.57 -4.90 2.65
N SER A 322 -22.87 -4.95 3.79
CA SER A 322 -22.91 -6.07 4.73
C SER A 322 -24.29 -6.26 5.36
N TYR A 323 -24.92 -5.19 5.86
CA TYR A 323 -26.26 -5.25 6.47
C TYR A 323 -27.37 -5.56 5.46
N GLU A 324 -27.21 -5.13 4.21
CA GLU A 324 -28.10 -5.51 3.12
C GLU A 324 -27.94 -6.98 2.73
N SER A 325 -26.71 -7.49 2.76
CA SER A 325 -26.39 -8.89 2.49
C SER A 325 -26.88 -9.84 3.58
N GLU A 326 -26.72 -9.44 4.85
CA GLU A 326 -27.16 -10.17 6.04
C GLU A 326 -27.61 -9.17 7.12
N SER A 327 -28.90 -9.18 7.47
CA SER A 327 -29.49 -8.20 8.39
C SER A 327 -28.79 -8.12 9.75
N PRO A 328 -28.88 -6.97 10.45
CA PRO A 328 -28.34 -6.80 11.81
C PRO A 328 -28.78 -7.89 12.78
N GLU A 329 -27.85 -8.50 13.52
CA GLU A 329 -28.13 -9.61 14.44
C GLU A 329 -28.41 -9.15 15.88
N ASN A 330 -27.84 -8.02 16.30
CA ASN A 330 -27.95 -7.50 17.66
C ASN A 330 -28.32 -6.01 17.68
N GLN A 331 -28.61 -5.48 18.88
CA GLN A 331 -29.07 -4.09 19.05
C GLN A 331 -28.02 -3.07 18.58
N VAL A 332 -26.73 -3.31 18.86
CA VAL A 332 -25.63 -2.43 18.43
C VAL A 332 -25.57 -2.32 16.90
N GLU A 333 -25.69 -3.44 16.19
CA GLU A 333 -25.74 -3.45 14.74
C GLU A 333 -27.00 -2.77 14.19
N LYS A 334 -28.16 -2.95 14.83
CA LYS A 334 -29.40 -2.28 14.44
C LYS A 334 -29.26 -0.77 14.54
N ASP A 335 -28.65 -0.28 15.61
CA ASP A 335 -28.46 1.15 15.84
C ASP A 335 -27.42 1.75 14.87
N ARG A 336 -26.31 1.04 14.64
CA ARG A 336 -25.33 1.44 13.60
C ARG A 336 -25.97 1.49 12.22
N TRP A 337 -26.75 0.47 11.84
CA TRP A 337 -27.43 0.42 10.55
C TRP A 337 -28.41 1.59 10.37
N LYS A 338 -29.20 1.91 11.40
CA LYS A 338 -30.10 3.09 11.40
C LYS A 338 -29.32 4.39 11.23
N ALA A 339 -28.22 4.57 11.97
CA ALA A 339 -27.38 5.75 11.89
C ALA A 339 -26.79 5.93 10.48
N LEU A 340 -26.25 4.86 9.89
CA LEU A 340 -25.70 4.87 8.54
C LEU A 340 -26.75 5.23 7.48
N ARG A 341 -27.95 4.65 7.57
CA ARG A 341 -29.06 5.00 6.66
C ARG A 341 -29.50 6.45 6.81
N SER A 342 -29.58 6.94 8.05
CA SER A 342 -29.94 8.34 8.34
C SER A 342 -28.93 9.32 7.72
N ASN A 343 -27.63 9.04 7.86
CA ASN A 343 -26.57 9.87 7.29
C ASN A 343 -26.62 9.93 5.76
N ILE A 344 -26.93 8.81 5.09
CA ILE A 344 -27.08 8.80 3.63
C ILE A 344 -28.32 9.58 3.19
N LEU A 345 -29.44 9.40 3.89
CA LEU A 345 -30.67 10.14 3.61
C LEU A 345 -30.48 11.66 3.82
N GLY A 346 -29.74 12.06 4.85
CA GLY A 346 -29.36 13.46 5.12
C GLY A 346 -28.52 14.06 4.00
N LYS A 347 -27.40 13.41 3.64
CA LYS A 347 -26.53 13.85 2.53
C LYS A 347 -27.27 13.93 1.19
N THR A 348 -28.22 13.03 0.95
CA THR A 348 -29.03 13.03 -0.28
C THR A 348 -30.02 14.20 -0.34
N LYS A 349 -30.55 14.65 0.81
CA LYS A 349 -31.39 15.85 0.88
C LYS A 349 -30.58 17.12 0.66
N GLU A 350 -29.45 17.28 1.33
CA GLU A 350 -28.54 18.43 1.15
C GLU A 350 -28.08 18.59 -0.31
N LEU A 351 -27.72 17.47 -0.98
CA LEU A 351 -27.33 17.49 -2.39
C LEU A 351 -28.47 17.84 -3.35
N LYS A 352 -29.73 17.58 -2.98
CA LYS A 352 -30.91 18.02 -3.75
C LYS A 352 -31.16 19.50 -3.56
N GLU A 353 -31.12 19.98 -2.32
CA GLU A 353 -31.30 21.39 -1.97
C GLU A 353 -30.21 22.29 -2.61
N LEU A 354 -28.95 21.82 -2.65
CA LEU A 354 -27.87 22.52 -3.33
C LEU A 354 -28.04 22.58 -4.85
N ARG A 355 -28.61 21.54 -5.48
CA ARG A 355 -28.90 21.54 -6.93
C ARG A 355 -30.07 22.46 -7.28
N GLU A 356 -31.06 22.57 -6.39
CA GLU A 356 -32.20 23.48 -6.57
C GLU A 356 -31.77 24.95 -6.40
N HIS A 357 -30.80 25.23 -5.53
CA HIS A 357 -30.27 26.59 -5.33
C HIS A 357 -29.29 27.08 -6.41
N HIS A 358 -28.60 26.19 -7.13
CA HIS A 358 -27.66 26.58 -8.21
C HIS A 358 -28.27 26.51 -9.62
N GLY A 359 -29.58 26.24 -9.71
CA GLY A 359 -30.34 26.16 -10.97
C GLY A 359 -31.32 27.32 -11.21
N SER A 360 -31.26 28.39 -10.42
CA SER A 360 -32.02 29.64 -10.64
C SER A 360 -31.13 30.78 -11.09
#